data_AF-A0A960MUX5-F1
#
_entry.id   AF-A0A960MUX5-F1
#
_cell.length_a   1.000
_cell.length_b   1.000
_cell.length_c   1.000
_cell.angle_alpha   90.00
_cell.angle_beta   90.00
_cell.angle_gamma   90.00
#
_symmetry.space_group_name_H-M   'P 1'
#
loop_
_entity.id
_entity.type
_entity.pdbx_description
1 polymer ?
#
loop_
_entity_poly.entity_id
_entity_poly.type
_entity_poly.pdbx_seq_one_letter_code
_entity_poly.pdbx_strand_id
1 'polypeptide(L)'
;MKTPPSSASDDASPGDAALSPEAERFRRLIEANDARIQSTDLDIGEAIVRERTAIYTSAIAEWAAEQQAALGFDRPFAVVALGGTGRQEVTPCSDLDIAFLFEGRIDAPE
;
A
#
# COMPACT_ATOMS: atom_id res chain seq x y z
N MET A 1 28.83 28.68 -28.81
CA MET A 1 28.35 27.40 -28.26
C MET A 1 28.06 27.61 -26.79
N LYS A 2 26.79 27.51 -26.39
CA LYS A 2 26.33 27.76 -25.02
C LYS A 2 26.00 26.39 -24.40
N THR A 3 26.78 25.97 -23.43
CA THR A 3 26.57 24.72 -22.68
C THR A 3 25.32 24.89 -21.79
N PRO A 4 24.36 23.97 -21.80
CA PRO A 4 23.27 24.01 -20.83
C PRO A 4 23.77 23.49 -19.47
N PRO A 5 23.28 24.02 -18.33
CA PRO A 5 23.50 23.38 -17.05
C PRO A 5 22.69 22.08 -17.00
N SER A 6 23.40 20.98 -16.77
CA SER A 6 22.85 19.66 -16.47
C SER A 6 21.96 19.76 -15.23
N SER A 7 20.67 19.44 -15.39
CA SER A 7 19.78 19.18 -14.26
C SER A 7 20.33 18.00 -13.48
N ALA A 8 20.72 18.23 -12.23
CA ALA A 8 20.97 17.16 -11.29
C ALA A 8 19.66 16.36 -11.15
N SER A 9 19.70 15.12 -11.60
CA SER A 9 18.71 14.10 -11.32
C SER A 9 18.73 13.82 -9.82
N ASP A 10 17.65 14.17 -9.11
CA ASP A 10 17.35 13.69 -7.77
C ASP A 10 16.97 12.19 -7.82
N ASP A 11 17.91 11.38 -8.30
CA ASP A 11 17.84 9.92 -8.29
C ASP A 11 18.52 9.45 -6.99
N ALA A 12 18.00 9.93 -5.86
CA ALA A 12 18.38 9.42 -4.56
C ALA A 12 17.63 8.10 -4.33
N SER A 13 18.31 6.99 -4.59
CA SER A 13 17.87 5.66 -4.16
C SER A 13 17.60 5.70 -2.65
N PRO A 14 16.40 5.32 -2.16
CA PRO A 14 16.02 5.42 -0.75
C PRO A 14 16.69 4.29 0.05
N GLY A 15 18.02 4.33 0.15
CA GLY A 15 18.82 3.21 0.63
C GLY A 15 19.07 3.17 2.13
N ASP A 16 18.88 4.27 2.87
CA ASP A 16 19.34 4.36 4.27
C ASP A 16 18.46 5.23 5.20
N ALA A 17 17.29 5.71 4.75
CA ALA A 17 16.36 6.36 5.66
C ALA A 17 15.75 5.30 6.60
N ALA A 18 15.85 5.51 7.90
CA ALA A 18 15.18 4.65 8.88
C ALA A 18 13.68 4.57 8.52
N LEU A 19 13.16 3.34 8.43
CA LEU A 19 11.75 3.10 8.19
C LEU A 19 10.91 3.83 9.24
N SER A 20 9.77 4.37 8.83
CA SER A 20 8.81 4.89 9.80
C SER A 20 8.34 3.76 10.74
N PRO A 21 7.90 4.05 11.97
CA PRO A 21 7.35 3.04 12.88
C PRO A 21 6.25 2.18 12.25
N GLU A 22 5.44 2.77 11.38
CA GLU A 22 4.34 2.13 10.64
C GLU A 22 4.89 1.16 9.58
N ALA A 23 5.88 1.59 8.80
CA ALA A 23 6.55 0.73 7.81
C ALA A 23 7.26 -0.46 8.49
N GLU A 24 7.88 -0.23 9.65
CA GLU A 24 8.51 -1.27 10.45
C GLU A 24 7.50 -2.24 11.08
N ARG A 25 6.33 -1.75 11.52
CA ARG A 25 5.22 -2.60 11.95
C ARG A 25 4.70 -3.45 10.79
N PHE A 26 4.45 -2.83 9.64
CA PHE A 26 3.98 -3.52 8.44
C PHE A 26 4.96 -4.64 8.02
N ARG A 27 6.26 -4.32 7.96
CA ARG A 27 7.33 -5.27 7.64
C ARG A 27 7.29 -6.49 8.57
N ARG A 28 7.22 -6.27 9.89
CA ARG A 28 7.13 -7.37 10.88
C ARG A 28 5.90 -8.25 10.71
N LEU A 29 4.74 -7.66 10.38
CA LEU A 29 3.51 -8.42 10.14
C LEU A 29 3.61 -9.28 8.87
N ILE A 30 4.18 -8.73 7.79
CA ILE A 30 4.42 -9.48 6.55
C ILE A 30 5.43 -10.60 6.77
N GLU A 31 6.54 -10.34 7.47
CA GLU A 31 7.54 -11.36 7.80
C GLU A 31 6.96 -12.51 8.63
N ALA A 32 6.09 -12.18 9.60
CA ALA A 32 5.39 -13.20 10.40
C ALA A 32 4.43 -14.04 9.54
N ASN A 33 3.69 -13.41 8.61
CA ASN A 33 2.83 -14.12 7.67
C ASN A 33 3.63 -15.00 6.68
N ASP A 34 4.78 -14.51 6.19
CA ASP A 34 5.68 -15.26 5.31
C ASP A 34 6.30 -16.47 6.00
N ALA A 35 6.66 -16.37 7.28
CA ALA A 35 7.12 -17.51 8.06
C ALA A 35 6.06 -18.63 8.13
N ARG A 36 4.76 -18.28 8.15
CA ARG A 36 3.67 -19.26 8.11
C ARG A 36 3.54 -19.93 6.73
N ILE A 37 3.81 -19.21 5.65
CA ILE A 37 3.81 -19.78 4.28
C ILE A 37 4.89 -20.86 4.12
N GLN A 38 6.03 -20.70 4.80
CA GLN A 38 7.13 -21.66 4.78
C GLN A 38 6.88 -22.90 5.67
N SER A 39 5.73 -22.95 6.37
CA SER A 39 5.32 -24.09 7.19
C SER A 39 5.09 -25.35 6.36
N THR A 40 5.16 -26.51 7.02
CA THR A 40 4.75 -27.80 6.43
C THR A 40 3.26 -28.10 6.61
N ASP A 41 2.56 -27.29 7.39
CA ASP A 41 1.12 -27.36 7.56
C ASP A 41 0.41 -26.78 6.32
N LEU A 42 -0.29 -27.62 5.56
CA LEU A 42 -0.95 -27.24 4.32
C LEU A 42 -2.40 -26.78 4.52
N ASP A 43 -2.98 -27.00 5.71
CA ASP A 43 -4.40 -26.71 5.98
C ASP A 43 -4.64 -25.27 6.46
N ILE A 44 -3.59 -24.45 6.49
CA ILE A 44 -3.63 -23.06 6.97
C ILE A 44 -3.62 -22.00 5.86
N GLY A 45 -3.71 -22.41 4.58
CA GLY A 45 -3.62 -21.51 3.43
C GLY A 45 -4.65 -20.38 3.45
N GLU A 46 -5.93 -20.69 3.71
CA GLU A 46 -7.00 -19.68 3.78
C GLU A 46 -6.73 -18.65 4.88
N ALA A 47 -6.28 -19.11 6.05
CA ALA A 47 -5.99 -18.22 7.17
C ALA A 47 -4.82 -17.27 6.85
N ILE A 48 -3.79 -17.78 6.14
CA ILE A 48 -2.64 -16.99 5.72
C ILE A 48 -3.05 -15.88 4.74
N VAL A 49 -3.83 -16.19 3.70
CA VAL A 49 -4.22 -15.19 2.68
C VAL A 49 -5.21 -14.16 3.22
N ARG A 50 -6.11 -14.55 4.13
CA ARG A 50 -7.00 -13.61 4.82
C ARG A 50 -6.21 -12.65 5.71
N GLU A 51 -5.27 -13.18 6.50
CA GLU A 51 -4.40 -12.35 7.34
C GLU A 51 -3.55 -11.40 6.49
N ARG A 52 -2.93 -11.90 5.42
CA ARG A 52 -2.16 -11.09 4.48
C ARG A 52 -2.98 -9.96 3.89
N THR A 53 -4.19 -10.27 3.40
CA THR A 53 -5.12 -9.24 2.90
C THR A 53 -5.39 -8.20 3.98
N ALA A 54 -5.71 -8.64 5.21
CA ALA A 54 -6.02 -7.73 6.31
C ALA A 54 -4.86 -6.80 6.67
N ILE A 55 -3.61 -7.28 6.61
CA ILE A 55 -2.41 -6.46 6.83
C ILE A 55 -2.35 -5.32 5.81
N TYR A 56 -2.48 -5.63 4.51
CA TYR A 56 -2.47 -4.62 3.44
C TYR A 56 -3.64 -3.65 3.55
N THR A 57 -4.87 -4.14 3.70
CA THR A 57 -6.05 -3.26 3.72
C THR A 57 -6.09 -2.39 4.96
N SER A 58 -5.55 -2.84 6.09
CA SER A 58 -5.43 -2.02 7.31
C SER A 58 -4.42 -0.89 7.10
N ALA A 59 -3.24 -1.19 6.52
CA ALA A 59 -2.24 -0.17 6.22
C ALA A 59 -2.78 0.89 5.23
N ILE A 60 -3.52 0.45 4.21
CA ILE A 60 -4.17 1.37 3.24
C ILE A 60 -5.23 2.23 3.92
N ALA A 61 -6.04 1.66 4.81
CA ALA A 61 -7.08 2.40 5.54
C ALA A 61 -6.48 3.45 6.49
N GLU A 62 -5.41 3.08 7.22
CA GLU A 62 -4.65 3.98 8.08
C GLU A 62 -4.07 5.15 7.25
N TRP A 63 -3.36 4.84 6.16
CA TRP A 63 -2.82 5.83 5.23
C TRP A 63 -3.90 6.75 4.63
N ALA A 64 -5.03 6.19 4.19
CA ALA A 64 -6.10 6.98 3.59
C ALA A 64 -6.69 7.98 4.58
N ALA A 65 -6.83 7.59 5.86
CA ALA A 65 -7.31 8.48 6.92
C ALA A 65 -6.31 9.60 7.22
N GLU A 66 -5.03 9.29 7.27
CA GLU A 66 -3.95 10.28 7.45
C GLU A 66 -3.92 11.30 6.31
N GLN A 67 -3.98 10.82 5.06
CA GLN A 67 -3.96 11.71 3.89
C GLN A 67 -5.21 12.57 3.78
N GLN A 68 -6.38 12.03 4.12
CA GLN A 68 -7.61 12.83 4.19
C GLN A 68 -7.44 14.01 5.14
N ALA A 69 -6.92 13.75 6.34
CA ALA A 69 -6.68 14.78 7.35
C ALA A 69 -5.62 15.78 6.90
N ALA A 70 -4.49 15.30 6.36
CA ALA A 70 -3.37 16.14 5.94
C ALA A 70 -3.71 17.07 4.77
N LEU A 71 -4.53 16.59 3.82
CA LEU A 71 -4.93 17.36 2.64
C LEU A 71 -6.18 18.22 2.87
N GLY A 72 -6.83 18.10 4.03
CA GLY A 72 -8.09 18.79 4.32
C GLY A 72 -9.21 18.41 3.35
N PHE A 73 -9.19 17.17 2.84
CA PHE A 73 -10.22 16.70 1.92
C PHE A 73 -11.49 16.33 2.70
N ASP A 74 -12.45 17.26 2.72
CA ASP A 74 -13.66 17.21 3.53
C ASP A 74 -14.84 16.48 2.86
N ARG A 75 -14.69 16.11 1.59
CA ARG A 75 -15.74 15.39 0.84
C ARG A 75 -15.72 13.90 1.16
N PRO A 76 -16.88 13.21 1.11
CA PRO A 76 -16.92 11.76 1.21
C PRO A 76 -16.09 11.10 0.09
N PHE A 77 -15.17 10.22 0.48
CA PHE A 77 -14.51 9.29 -0.42
C PHE A 77 -14.44 7.90 0.22
N ALA A 78 -14.20 6.90 -0.62
CA ALA A 78 -13.98 5.52 -0.21
C ALA A 78 -12.78 4.95 -0.94
N VAL A 79 -12.03 4.11 -0.23
CA VAL A 79 -11.03 3.21 -0.81
C VAL A 79 -11.65 1.82 -0.87
N VAL A 80 -11.74 1.26 -2.07
CA VAL A 80 -12.47 0.02 -2.33
C VAL A 80 -11.49 -1.05 -2.79
N ALA A 81 -11.47 -2.19 -2.08
CA ALA A 81 -10.76 -3.38 -2.51
C ALA A 81 -11.58 -4.14 -3.57
N LEU A 82 -10.95 -4.45 -4.69
CA LEU A 82 -11.54 -5.17 -5.83
C LEU A 82 -10.80 -6.50 -6.06
N GLY A 83 -11.27 -7.30 -7.02
CA GLY A 83 -10.50 -8.45 -7.50
C GLY A 83 -10.08 -9.44 -6.41
N GLY A 84 -8.81 -9.83 -6.42
CA GLY A 84 -8.23 -10.74 -5.41
C GLY A 84 -8.16 -10.10 -4.01
N THR A 85 -7.86 -8.80 -3.94
CA THR A 85 -7.84 -8.03 -2.69
C THR A 85 -9.21 -8.02 -2.01
N GLY A 86 -10.26 -7.74 -2.77
CA GLY A 86 -11.64 -7.68 -2.27
C GLY A 86 -12.20 -9.04 -1.86
N ARG A 87 -11.70 -10.14 -2.46
CA ARG A 87 -12.05 -11.51 -2.07
C ARG A 87 -11.25 -12.05 -0.89
N GLN A 88 -10.32 -11.26 -0.33
CA GLN A 88 -9.43 -11.67 0.77
C GLN A 88 -8.46 -12.79 0.39
N GLU A 89 -7.99 -12.78 -0.86
CA GLU A 89 -7.15 -13.82 -1.45
C GLU A 89 -5.75 -13.30 -1.81
N VAL A 90 -5.23 -12.28 -1.11
CA VAL A 90 -3.87 -11.74 -1.40
C VAL A 90 -2.80 -12.76 -1.06
N THR A 91 -1.97 -13.11 -2.04
CA THR A 91 -0.81 -14.01 -1.89
C THR A 91 0.52 -13.25 -2.02
N PRO A 92 1.68 -13.88 -1.77
CA PRO A 92 2.97 -13.30 -2.16
C PRO A 92 2.98 -12.90 -3.63
N CYS A 93 3.60 -11.76 -3.93
CA CYS A 93 3.69 -11.18 -5.27
C CYS A 93 2.35 -10.84 -5.95
N SER A 94 1.23 -10.81 -5.21
CA SER A 94 -0.02 -10.23 -5.71
C SER A 94 0.09 -8.72 -5.83
N ASP A 95 -0.48 -8.16 -6.89
CA ASP A 95 -0.83 -6.74 -6.94
C ASP A 95 -2.03 -6.46 -6.03
N LEU A 96 -2.27 -5.18 -5.72
CA LEU A 96 -3.43 -4.74 -4.95
C LEU A 96 -4.42 -4.02 -5.85
N ASP A 97 -5.56 -4.66 -6.10
CA ASP A 97 -6.67 -4.06 -6.84
C ASP A 97 -7.45 -3.08 -5.94
N ILE A 98 -7.16 -1.78 -6.06
CA ILE A 98 -7.79 -0.72 -5.28
C ILE A 98 -8.44 0.31 -6.20
N ALA A 99 -9.66 0.74 -5.87
CA ALA A 99 -10.33 1.87 -6.49
C ALA A 99 -10.60 2.99 -5.46
N PHE A 100 -10.45 4.23 -5.90
CA PHE A 100 -10.88 5.41 -5.14
C PHE A 100 -12.20 5.91 -5.70
N LEU A 101 -13.22 5.99 -4.83
CA LEU A 101 -14.52 6.54 -5.16
C LEU A 101 -14.71 7.84 -4.39
N PHE A 102 -15.13 8.90 -5.06
CA PHE A 102 -15.44 10.17 -4.40
C PHE A 102 -16.51 10.91 -5.20
N GLU A 103 -17.19 11.83 -4.54
CA GLU A 103 -18.15 12.70 -5.21
C GLU A 103 -17.43 13.91 -5.85
N GLY A 104 -17.50 14.02 -7.17
CA GLY A 104 -16.93 15.13 -7.91
C GLY A 104 -16.41 14.74 -9.29
N ARG A 105 -15.75 15.70 -9.94
CA ARG A 105 -15.02 15.47 -11.19
C ARG A 105 -13.53 15.40 -10.88
N ILE A 106 -12.82 14.50 -11.56
CA ILE A 106 -11.37 14.60 -11.70
C ILE A 106 -11.16 15.68 -12.75
N ASP A 107 -10.91 16.92 -12.32
CA ASP A 107 -10.52 17.98 -13.24
C ASP A 107 -9.04 17.78 -13.58
N ALA A 108 -8.69 17.82 -14.86
CA ALA A 108 -7.29 17.82 -15.28
C ALA A 108 -6.64 19.13 -14.80
N PRO A 109 -5.35 19.11 -14.39
CA PRO A 109 -4.65 20.34 -14.05
C PRO A 109 -4.62 21.28 -15.27
N GLU A 110 -4.91 22.57 -15.03
CA GLU A 110 -4.75 23.66 -16.03
C GLU A 110 -3.29 23.87 -16.45
#